data_AF-A0A7C5FWH0-F1
#
_entry.id   AF-A0A7C5FWH0-F1
#
_cell.length_a   1.000
_cell.length_b   1.000
_cell.length_c   1.000
_cell.angle_alpha   90.00
_cell.angle_beta   90.00
_cell.angle_gamma   90.00
#
_symmetry.space_group_name_H-M   'P 1'
#
loop_
_entity.id
_entity.type
_entity.pdbx_description
1 polymer ?
#
loop_
_entity_poly.entity_id
_entity_poly.type
_entity_poly.pdbx_seq_one_letter_code
_entity_poly.pdbx_strand_id
1 'polypeptide(L)'
;MKFKNSTRHSMNAALCESVAEYPTDGLTVELKYCREGTKRYVSGTYYRRTRGYEQGRLIRLRINPTNKYPLEIPFKTSEYYTKRDRAGREVVYQKFRNVRFECAEDLILAIFLHEFSHYLDHIEGRNGRYKQTKADKFAVSILERLEVI
;
A
#
# COMPACT_ATOMS: atom_id res chain seq x y z
N MET A 1 16.55 -6.76 0.00
CA MET A 1 15.89 -5.46 -0.22
C MET A 1 16.86 -4.28 -0.03
N LYS A 2 16.77 -3.21 -0.83
CA LYS A 2 17.55 -1.96 -0.70
C LYS A 2 16.62 -0.78 -0.38
N PHE A 3 17.11 0.21 0.37
CA PHE A 3 16.32 1.38 0.76
C PHE A 3 16.92 2.69 0.27
N LYS A 4 16.05 3.59 -0.17
CA LYS A 4 16.36 4.98 -0.52
C LYS A 4 15.36 5.89 0.20
N ASN A 5 15.76 6.44 1.34
CA ASN A 5 14.89 7.25 2.19
C ASN A 5 15.26 8.73 2.11
N SER A 6 14.29 9.57 1.74
CA SER A 6 14.40 11.03 1.69
C SER A 6 13.41 11.71 2.64
N THR A 7 13.01 10.99 3.70
CA THR A 7 12.12 11.47 4.76
C THR A 7 12.81 11.34 6.12
N ARG A 8 12.17 11.85 7.17
CA ARG A 8 12.66 11.70 8.55
C ARG A 8 12.31 10.36 9.21
N HIS A 9 11.46 9.55 8.59
CA HIS A 9 10.92 8.34 9.19
C HIS A 9 11.88 7.16 9.02
N SER A 10 12.33 6.56 10.12
CA SER A 10 13.24 5.40 10.08
C SER A 10 12.45 4.09 10.07
N MET A 11 12.15 3.57 8.87
CA MET A 11 11.25 2.43 8.70
C MET A 11 11.93 1.14 8.22
N ASN A 12 13.22 1.16 7.92
CA ASN A 12 13.87 0.05 7.19
C ASN A 12 13.73 -1.31 7.91
N ALA A 13 13.93 -1.33 9.24
CA ALA A 13 13.81 -2.56 10.04
C ALA A 13 12.37 -3.10 10.01
N ALA A 14 11.39 -2.26 10.37
CA ALA A 14 9.97 -2.64 10.35
C ALA A 14 9.50 -3.12 8.98
N LEU A 15 9.92 -2.46 7.90
CA LEU A 15 9.58 -2.89 6.54
C LEU A 15 10.20 -4.24 6.20
N CYS A 16 11.47 -4.49 6.56
CA CYS A 16 12.10 -5.80 6.39
C CYS A 16 11.38 -6.91 7.17
N GLU A 17 11.14 -6.67 8.45
CA GLU A 17 10.54 -7.65 9.37
C GLU A 17 9.12 -8.03 8.92
N SER A 18 8.32 -7.04 8.48
CA SER A 18 6.94 -7.27 8.03
C SER A 18 6.81 -8.23 6.85
N VAL A 19 7.88 -8.42 6.07
CA VAL A 19 7.92 -9.31 4.90
C VAL A 19 9.10 -10.28 4.92
N ALA A 20 9.63 -10.60 6.10
CA ALA A 20 10.83 -11.44 6.25
C ALA A 20 10.68 -12.83 5.62
N GLU A 21 9.46 -13.36 5.55
CA GLU A 21 9.12 -14.67 4.99
C GLU A 21 8.99 -14.67 3.46
N TYR A 22 9.09 -13.50 2.82
CA TYR A 22 8.85 -13.33 1.39
C TYR A 22 10.15 -13.04 0.62
N PRO A 23 10.21 -13.42 -0.68
CA PRO A 23 11.33 -13.04 -1.53
C PRO A 23 11.44 -11.52 -1.62
N THR A 24 12.65 -10.96 -1.48
CA THR A 24 12.90 -9.51 -1.63
C THR A 24 14.10 -9.20 -2.52
N ASP A 25 14.56 -10.17 -3.31
CA ASP A 25 15.77 -10.08 -4.10
C ASP A 25 15.67 -8.99 -5.17
N GLY A 26 16.63 -8.07 -5.14
CA GLY A 26 16.66 -6.91 -6.03
C GLY A 26 15.53 -5.90 -5.81
N LEU A 27 14.65 -6.09 -4.81
CA LEU A 27 13.63 -5.11 -4.45
C LEU A 27 14.28 -3.85 -3.87
N THR A 28 13.90 -2.69 -4.41
CA THR A 28 14.25 -1.37 -3.89
C THR A 28 13.00 -0.66 -3.40
N VAL A 29 13.08 -0.09 -2.20
CA VAL A 29 12.03 0.74 -1.60
C VAL A 29 12.51 2.19 -1.53
N GLU A 30 11.79 3.07 -2.21
CA GLU A 30 12.00 4.51 -2.16
C GLU A 30 10.95 5.16 -1.27
N LEU A 31 11.37 5.80 -0.17
CA LEU A 31 10.48 6.58 0.70
C LEU A 31 10.76 8.07 0.50
N LYS A 32 9.73 8.84 0.12
CA LYS A 32 9.82 10.28 -0.15
C LYS A 32 8.66 11.01 0.49
N TYR A 33 8.74 12.33 0.56
CA TYR A 33 7.54 13.12 0.79
C TYR A 33 6.72 13.24 -0.50
N CYS A 34 5.41 13.39 -0.33
CA CYS A 34 4.56 13.90 -1.37
C CYS A 34 5.04 15.28 -1.85
N ARG A 35 4.70 15.65 -3.09
CA ARG A 35 4.95 17.02 -3.58
C ARG A 35 4.14 18.02 -2.76
N GLU A 36 4.72 19.18 -2.52
CA GLU A 36 4.06 20.30 -1.85
C GLU A 36 2.73 20.66 -2.56
N GLY A 37 1.74 21.04 -1.77
CA GLY A 37 0.39 21.38 -2.25
C GLY A 37 -0.51 20.18 -2.58
N THR A 38 -0.04 18.94 -2.47
CA THR A 38 -0.93 17.78 -2.66
C THR A 38 -1.95 17.63 -1.52
N LYS A 39 -3.17 17.27 -1.87
CA LYS A 39 -4.23 16.88 -0.91
C LYS A 39 -4.20 15.39 -0.56
N ARG A 40 -3.32 14.59 -1.18
CA ARG A 40 -3.20 13.16 -0.88
C ARG A 40 -2.53 13.00 0.48
N TYR A 41 -3.08 12.15 1.34
CA TYR A 41 -2.40 11.76 2.57
C TYR A 41 -1.10 11.00 2.28
N VAL A 42 -1.10 10.22 1.19
CA VAL A 42 -0.06 9.25 0.89
C VAL A 42 -0.19 8.73 -0.56
N SER A 43 0.85 8.11 -1.09
CA SER A 43 0.86 7.45 -2.40
C SER A 43 1.83 6.27 -2.40
N GLY A 44 1.36 5.08 -2.74
CA GLY A 44 2.18 3.92 -3.08
C GLY A 44 2.21 3.70 -4.60
N THR A 45 3.29 3.13 -5.10
CA THR A 45 3.33 2.54 -6.45
C THR A 45 4.42 1.49 -6.55
N TYR A 46 4.04 0.28 -6.94
CA TYR A 46 4.93 -0.72 -7.49
C TYR A 46 5.17 -0.48 -8.99
N TYR A 47 6.42 -0.26 -9.39
CA TYR A 47 6.79 -0.08 -10.79
C TYR A 47 7.22 -1.43 -11.38
N ARG A 48 6.43 -1.94 -12.32
CA ARG A 48 6.82 -3.08 -13.16
C ARG A 48 7.95 -2.74 -14.13
N ARG A 49 7.96 -1.50 -14.62
CA ARG A 49 9.03 -0.92 -15.45
C ARG A 49 9.12 0.58 -15.20
N THR A 50 10.31 1.10 -14.96
CA THR A 50 10.60 2.55 -14.97
C THR A 50 12.09 2.77 -15.23
N ARG A 51 12.49 4.01 -15.53
CA ARG A 51 13.90 4.35 -15.83
C ARG A 51 14.82 3.94 -14.67
N GLY A 52 15.84 3.15 -14.95
CA GLY A 52 16.78 2.59 -13.96
C GLY A 52 16.24 1.38 -13.18
N TYR A 53 15.03 0.92 -13.50
CA TYR A 53 14.36 -0.25 -12.91
C TYR A 53 13.52 -0.96 -13.99
N GLU A 54 14.17 -1.33 -15.10
CA GLU A 54 13.57 -1.92 -16.29
C GLU A 54 13.04 -3.34 -16.03
N GLN A 55 13.61 -4.03 -15.05
CA GLN A 55 13.16 -5.34 -14.54
C GLN A 55 12.11 -5.21 -13.41
N GLY A 56 11.61 -4.00 -13.18
CA GLY A 56 10.70 -3.68 -12.08
C GLY A 56 11.43 -3.64 -10.73
N ARG A 57 10.76 -4.15 -9.69
CA ARG A 57 11.33 -4.25 -8.33
C ARG A 57 11.62 -2.90 -7.68
N LEU A 58 10.85 -1.88 -8.03
CA LEU A 58 10.81 -0.61 -7.30
C LEU A 58 9.44 -0.44 -6.67
N ILE A 59 9.39 -0.33 -5.35
CA ILE A 59 8.26 0.21 -4.61
C ILE A 59 8.61 1.66 -4.26
N ARG A 60 7.75 2.60 -4.64
CA ARG A 60 7.88 4.00 -4.22
C ARG A 60 6.72 4.38 -3.32
N LEU A 61 7.07 4.82 -2.13
CA LEU A 61 6.17 5.31 -1.10
C LEU A 61 6.35 6.82 -0.99
N ARG A 62 5.24 7.54 -0.93
CA ARG A 62 5.22 8.97 -0.64
C ARG A 62 4.28 9.26 0.49
N ILE A 63 4.76 9.85 1.57
CA ILE A 63 3.95 10.28 2.70
C ILE A 63 3.78 11.80 2.67
N ASN A 64 2.61 12.30 3.03
CA ASN A 64 2.43 13.75 3.13
C ASN A 64 2.91 14.24 4.51
N PRO A 65 3.90 15.16 4.57
CA PRO A 65 4.43 15.64 5.84
C PRO A 65 3.41 16.42 6.68
N THR A 66 2.30 16.86 6.09
CA THR A 66 1.24 17.63 6.76
C THR A 66 0.07 16.79 7.26
N ASN A 67 0.15 15.45 7.15
CA ASN A 67 -0.84 14.56 7.74
C ASN A 67 -1.00 14.84 9.24
N LYS A 68 -2.25 14.89 9.70
CA LYS A 68 -2.60 14.94 11.12
C LYS A 68 -3.10 13.55 11.51
N TYR A 69 -2.52 12.99 12.56
CA TYR A 69 -2.91 11.69 13.10
C TYR A 69 -3.74 11.90 14.37
N PRO A 70 -4.70 11.01 14.68
CA PRO A 70 -5.05 9.79 13.95
C PRO A 70 -5.65 10.05 12.56
N LEU A 71 -5.36 9.17 11.60
CA LEU A 71 -5.86 9.26 10.23
C LEU A 71 -6.57 7.97 9.83
N GLU A 72 -7.79 8.08 9.30
CA GLU A 72 -8.55 6.95 8.78
C GLU A 72 -8.39 6.81 7.27
N ILE A 73 -8.07 5.59 6.82
CA ILE A 73 -7.99 5.27 5.39
C ILE A 73 -8.85 4.05 5.07
N PRO A 74 -9.65 4.09 3.99
CA PRO A 74 -10.46 2.96 3.57
C PRO A 74 -9.61 1.89 2.85
N PHE A 75 -9.71 0.65 3.31
CA PHE A 75 -9.18 -0.56 2.66
C PHE A 75 -10.30 -1.38 2.04
N LYS A 76 -10.11 -1.91 0.84
CA LYS A 76 -11.11 -2.76 0.16
C LYS A 76 -11.26 -4.11 0.86
N THR A 77 -12.50 -4.54 1.00
CA THR A 77 -12.85 -5.88 1.52
C THR A 77 -13.27 -6.83 0.38
N SER A 78 -13.46 -8.11 0.69
CA SER A 78 -14.09 -9.07 -0.24
C SER A 78 -15.62 -8.98 -0.25
N GLU A 79 -16.21 -8.06 0.51
CA GLU A 79 -17.66 -7.90 0.59
C GLU A 79 -18.16 -6.89 -0.45
N TYR A 80 -19.28 -7.23 -1.07
CA TYR A 80 -19.96 -6.41 -2.07
C TYR A 80 -21.42 -6.21 -1.67
N TYR A 81 -22.01 -5.10 -2.09
CA TYR A 81 -23.42 -4.81 -1.91
C TYR A 81 -23.98 -4.13 -3.17
N THR A 82 -25.27 -4.30 -3.43
CA THR A 82 -25.94 -3.67 -4.56
C THR A 82 -26.75 -2.46 -4.11
N LYS A 83 -26.75 -1.41 -4.93
CA LYS A 83 -27.60 -0.22 -4.74
C LYS A 83 -28.06 0.28 -6.11
N ARG A 84 -29.28 0.81 -6.18
CA ARG A 84 -29.78 1.47 -7.39
C ARG A 84 -29.18 2.87 -7.51
N ASP A 85 -28.69 3.20 -8.69
CA ASP A 85 -28.25 4.57 -9.01
C ASP A 85 -29.45 5.51 -9.22
N ARG A 86 -29.17 6.80 -9.49
CA ARG A 86 -30.22 7.80 -9.73
C ARG A 86 -31.08 7.50 -10.97
N ALA A 87 -30.63 6.63 -11.86
CA ALA A 87 -31.35 6.19 -13.06
C ALA A 87 -32.07 4.84 -12.85
N GLY A 88 -32.09 4.32 -11.62
CA GLY A 88 -32.73 3.04 -11.27
C GLY A 88 -31.92 1.79 -11.65
N ARG A 89 -30.69 1.93 -12.15
CA ARG A 89 -29.83 0.80 -12.54
C ARG A 89 -29.17 0.19 -11.32
N GLU A 90 -29.07 -1.14 -11.28
CA GLU A 90 -28.35 -1.84 -10.22
C GLU A 90 -26.84 -1.67 -10.39
N VAL A 91 -26.17 -1.16 -9.34
CA VAL A 91 -24.73 -0.96 -9.30
C VAL A 91 -24.15 -1.75 -8.13
N VAL A 92 -23.09 -2.52 -8.42
CA VAL A 92 -22.36 -3.29 -7.41
C VAL A 92 -21.26 -2.40 -6.81
N TYR A 93 -21.32 -2.20 -5.50
CA TYR A 93 -20.33 -1.47 -4.72
C TYR A 93 -19.51 -2.42 -3.86
N GLN A 94 -18.22 -2.15 -3.75
CA GLN A 94 -17.33 -2.85 -2.83
C GLN A 94 -17.39 -2.20 -1.45
N LYS A 95 -17.48 -2.99 -0.38
CA LYS A 95 -17.38 -2.47 0.98
C LYS A 95 -15.92 -2.16 1.32
N PHE A 96 -15.75 -1.12 2.11
CA PHE A 96 -14.47 -0.70 2.67
C PHE A 96 -14.48 -0.88 4.18
N ARG A 97 -13.32 -1.23 4.74
CA ARG A 97 -13.04 -1.12 6.18
C ARG A 97 -12.15 0.10 6.38
N ASN A 98 -12.57 1.01 7.24
CA ASN A 98 -11.69 2.10 7.66
C ASN A 98 -10.67 1.56 8.65
N VAL A 99 -9.40 1.82 8.37
CA VAL A 99 -8.28 1.52 9.24
C VAL A 99 -7.75 2.83 9.78
N ARG A 100 -7.62 2.92 11.11
CA ARG A 100 -7.15 4.09 11.82
C ARG A 100 -5.66 3.95 12.10
N PHE A 101 -4.87 4.91 11.63
CA PHE A 101 -3.43 4.97 11.84
C PHE A 101 -3.09 6.06 12.85
N GLU A 102 -2.35 5.70 13.88
CA GLU A 102 -1.97 6.62 14.97
C GLU A 102 -0.71 7.43 14.63
N CYS A 103 0.11 6.94 13.70
CA CYS A 103 1.30 7.66 13.25
C CYS A 103 1.61 7.46 11.75
N ALA A 104 2.62 8.18 11.27
CA ALA A 104 3.03 8.13 9.87
C ALA A 104 3.69 6.81 9.51
N GLU A 105 4.41 6.23 10.46
CA GLU A 105 5.12 4.96 10.36
C GLU A 105 4.14 3.82 10.05
N ASP A 106 3.02 3.73 10.78
CA ASP A 106 1.98 2.71 10.54
C ASP A 106 1.37 2.85 9.14
N LEU A 107 1.12 4.09 8.72
CA LEU A 107 0.60 4.38 7.40
C LEU A 107 1.59 4.03 6.28
N ILE A 108 2.89 4.31 6.50
CA ILE A 108 3.96 3.93 5.57
C ILE A 108 4.02 2.40 5.45
N LEU A 109 3.95 1.69 6.57
CA LEU A 109 3.95 0.23 6.61
C LEU A 109 2.74 -0.34 5.85
N ALA A 110 1.54 0.19 6.09
CA ALA A 110 0.33 -0.28 5.43
C ALA A 110 0.41 -0.19 3.90
N ILE A 111 0.95 0.92 3.39
CA ILE A 111 1.03 1.14 1.93
C ILE A 111 2.21 0.41 1.33
N PHE A 112 3.30 0.25 2.08
CA PHE A 112 4.34 -0.69 1.69
C PHE A 112 3.76 -2.09 1.47
N LEU A 113 3.00 -2.63 2.43
CA LEU A 113 2.43 -3.97 2.34
C LEU A 113 1.47 -4.10 1.15
N HIS A 114 0.65 -3.08 0.89
CA HIS A 114 -0.20 -3.04 -0.30
C HIS A 114 0.64 -3.15 -1.59
N GLU A 115 1.68 -2.31 -1.74
CA GLU A 115 2.53 -2.33 -2.93
C GLU A 115 3.40 -3.60 -3.01
N PHE A 116 3.77 -4.16 -1.87
CA PHE A 116 4.50 -5.41 -1.78
C PHE A 116 3.67 -6.57 -2.32
N SER A 117 2.36 -6.59 -2.06
CA SER A 117 1.47 -7.58 -2.70
C SER A 117 1.48 -7.47 -4.22
N HIS A 118 1.57 -6.27 -4.81
CA HIS A 118 1.70 -6.12 -6.27
C HIS A 118 3.05 -6.60 -6.80
N TYR A 119 4.11 -6.44 -5.99
CA TYR A 119 5.41 -7.00 -6.28
C TYR A 119 5.38 -8.53 -6.28
N LEU A 120 4.76 -9.17 -5.28
CA LEU A 120 4.55 -10.62 -5.23
C LEU A 120 3.81 -11.12 -6.46
N ASP A 121 2.71 -10.45 -6.84
CA ASP A 121 1.97 -10.78 -8.06
C ASP A 121 2.86 -10.73 -9.31
N HIS A 122 3.80 -9.79 -9.39
CA HIS A 122 4.70 -9.70 -10.55
C HIS A 122 5.70 -10.86 -10.57
N ILE A 123 6.41 -11.13 -9.47
CA ILE A 123 7.43 -12.18 -9.46
C ILE A 123 6.83 -13.59 -9.61
N GLU A 124 5.58 -13.79 -9.19
CA GLU A 124 4.84 -15.05 -9.36
C GLU A 124 4.17 -15.16 -10.74
N GLY A 125 4.27 -14.14 -11.60
CA GLY A 125 3.62 -14.12 -12.92
C GLY A 125 2.08 -14.04 -12.85
N ARG A 126 1.51 -13.62 -11.71
CA ARG A 126 0.07 -13.53 -11.51
C ARG A 126 -0.51 -12.24 -12.10
N ASN A 127 -1.64 -12.37 -12.78
CA ASN A 127 -2.40 -11.24 -13.33
C ASN A 127 -3.90 -11.39 -13.05
N GLY A 128 -4.31 -11.11 -11.81
CA GLY A 128 -5.71 -11.21 -11.39
C GLY A 128 -6.54 -9.97 -11.75
N ARG A 129 -7.87 -10.14 -11.83
CA ARG A 129 -8.84 -9.03 -11.92
C ARG A 129 -8.99 -8.23 -10.61
N TYR A 130 -8.69 -8.84 -9.45
CA TYR A 130 -8.94 -8.27 -8.12
C TYR A 130 -7.67 -7.86 -7.35
N LYS A 131 -6.62 -7.39 -8.06
CA LYS A 131 -5.31 -7.07 -7.46
C LYS A 131 -5.39 -6.10 -6.29
N GLN A 132 -6.25 -5.08 -6.41
CA GLN A 132 -6.41 -4.05 -5.38
C GLN A 132 -7.00 -4.64 -4.09
N THR A 133 -8.06 -5.45 -4.21
CA THR A 133 -8.67 -6.15 -3.06
C THR A 133 -7.68 -7.13 -2.42
N LYS A 134 -6.92 -7.88 -3.24
CA LYS A 134 -5.90 -8.81 -2.74
C LYS A 134 -4.82 -8.05 -1.96
N ALA A 135 -4.31 -6.96 -2.51
CA ALA A 135 -3.29 -6.12 -1.88
C ALA A 135 -3.77 -5.51 -0.56
N ASP A 136 -5.00 -5.00 -0.52
CA ASP A 136 -5.60 -4.46 0.70
C ASP A 136 -5.76 -5.54 1.78
N LYS A 137 -6.24 -6.74 1.41
CA LYS A 137 -6.35 -7.86 2.35
C LYS A 137 -5.00 -8.33 2.88
N PHE A 138 -4.00 -8.39 2.01
CA PHE A 138 -2.64 -8.74 2.40
C PHE A 138 -2.09 -7.74 3.42
N ALA A 139 -2.24 -6.44 3.15
CA ALA A 139 -1.82 -5.39 4.05
C ALA A 139 -2.53 -5.47 5.41
N VAL A 140 -3.86 -5.55 5.42
CA VAL A 140 -4.66 -5.65 6.65
C VAL A 140 -4.25 -6.88 7.47
N SER A 141 -4.13 -8.05 6.83
CA SER A 141 -3.77 -9.29 7.53
C SER A 141 -2.41 -9.22 8.21
N ILE A 142 -1.42 -8.56 7.59
CA ILE A 142 -0.10 -8.41 8.20
C ILE A 142 -0.12 -7.34 9.30
N LEU A 143 -0.84 -6.23 9.12
CA LEU A 143 -0.98 -5.19 10.15
C LEU A 143 -1.66 -5.75 11.42
N GLU A 144 -2.71 -6.56 11.27
CA GLU A 144 -3.37 -7.26 12.39
C GLU A 144 -2.41 -8.24 13.08
N ARG A 145 -1.63 -9.01 12.30
CA ARG A 145 -0.62 -9.94 12.86
C ARG A 145 0.48 -9.22 13.64
N LEU A 146 0.81 -7.99 13.24
CA LEU A 146 1.81 -7.14 13.90
C LEU A 146 1.21 -6.27 15.03
N GLU A 147 -0.09 -6.41 15.33
CA GLU A 147 -0.80 -5.62 16.34
C GLU A 147 -0.69 -4.10 16.11
N VAL A 148 -0.58 -3.68 14.85
CA VAL A 148 -0.57 -2.26 14.46
C VAL A 148 -1.99 -1.69 14.37
N ILE A 149 -2.97 -2.54 14.05
CA ILE A 149 -4.39 -2.20 13.86
C ILE A 149 -5.33 -3.23 14.48
#